data_AF-K1SMP1-F1
#
_entry.id   AF-K1SMP1-F1
#
_cell.length_a   1.000
_cell.length_b   1.000
_cell.length_c   1.000
_cell.angle_alpha   90.00
_cell.angle_beta   90.00
_cell.angle_gamma   90.00
#
_symmetry.space_group_name_H-M   'P 1'
#
loop_
_entity.id
_entity.type
_entity.pdbx_description
1 polymer ?
#
loop_
_entity_poly.entity_id
_entity_poly.type
_entity_poly.pdbx_seq_one_letter_code
_entity_poly.pdbx_strand_id
1 'polypeptide(L)' 'DNGATVLISTHMLEMVENLWDVMIVMEQGHIAGSYTKADAQGKELDELFFEMTGGEKA' A
#
# COMPACT_ATOMS: atom_id res chain seq x y z
N ASP A 1 12.61 -18.42 -15.52
CA ASP A 1 12.35 -16.98 -15.73
C ASP A 1 10.99 -16.72 -16.34
N ASN A 2 9.90 -17.04 -15.63
CA ASN A 2 8.57 -16.55 -16.01
C ASN A 2 8.24 -15.39 -15.07
N GLY A 3 8.70 -14.20 -15.44
CA GLY A 3 8.28 -12.98 -14.75
C GLY A 3 6.76 -12.85 -14.84
N ALA A 4 6.11 -12.55 -13.72
CA ALA A 4 4.69 -12.31 -13.65
C ALA A 4 4.44 -11.08 -12.78
N THR A 5 3.46 -10.27 -13.16
CA THR A 5 2.95 -9.19 -12.32
C THR A 5 1.76 -9.71 -11.53
N VAL A 6 1.77 -9.50 -10.23
CA VAL A 6 0.68 -9.89 -9.32
C VAL A 6 0.02 -8.63 -8.79
N LEU A 7 -1.30 -8.54 -8.93
CA LEU A 7 -2.11 -7.52 -8.28
C LEU A 7 -2.83 -8.16 -7.10
N ILE A 8 -2.57 -7.66 -5.90
CA ILE A 8 -3.23 -8.11 -4.67
C ILE A 8 -4.15 -6.99 -4.18
N SER A 9 -5.45 -7.25 -4.16
CA SER A 9 -6.45 -6.35 -3.57
C SER A 9 -6.90 -6.94 -2.23
N THR A 10 -6.48 -6.34 -1.14
CA THR A 10 -6.78 -6.79 0.23
C THR A 10 -7.17 -5.60 1.10
N HIS A 11 -7.90 -5.86 2.18
CA HIS A 11 -8.15 -4.89 3.25
C HIS A 11 -7.23 -5.10 4.47
N MET A 12 -6.41 -6.15 4.47
CA MET A 12 -5.45 -6.46 5.55
C MET A 12 -4.03 -6.23 5.04
N LEU A 13 -3.38 -5.15 5.49
CA LEU A 13 -2.04 -4.75 5.07
C LEU A 13 -0.95 -5.72 5.56
N GLU A 14 -1.08 -6.24 6.78
CA GLU A 14 -0.11 -7.18 7.39
C GLU A 14 0.19 -8.41 6.51
N MET A 15 -0.81 -8.89 5.77
CA MET A 15 -0.68 -10.07 4.90
C MET A 15 0.23 -9.83 3.69
N VAL A 16 0.44 -8.57 3.32
CA VAL A 16 1.18 -8.17 2.11
C VAL A 16 2.43 -7.34 2.39
N GLU A 17 2.73 -7.04 3.66
CA GLU A 17 3.86 -6.23 4.14
C GLU A 17 5.21 -6.61 3.47
N ASN A 18 5.46 -7.91 3.34
CA ASN A 18 6.72 -8.40 2.77
C ASN A 18 6.66 -8.66 1.26
N LEU A 19 5.47 -8.62 0.64
CA LEU A 19 5.24 -9.03 -0.74
C LEU A 19 5.10 -7.85 -1.72
N TRP A 20 4.75 -6.66 -1.23
CA TRP A 20 4.44 -5.52 -2.10
C TRP A 20 5.72 -4.87 -2.67
N ASP A 21 5.62 -4.27 -3.85
CA ASP A 21 6.67 -3.36 -4.40
C ASP A 21 6.13 -1.95 -4.62
N VAL A 22 4.85 -1.88 -4.98
CA VAL A 22 4.06 -0.65 -5.15
C VAL A 22 2.73 -0.84 -4.42
N MET A 23 2.34 0.16 -3.64
CA MET A 23 1.02 0.24 -3.01
C MET A 23 0.21 1.33 -3.71
N ILE A 24 -1.07 1.06 -3.95
CA ILE A 24 -2.03 2.02 -4.48
C ILE A 24 -3.18 2.11 -3.47
N VAL A 25 -3.42 3.31 -2.96
CA VAL A 25 -4.54 3.58 -2.05
C VAL A 25 -5.70 4.13 -2.85
N MET A 26 -6.88 3.57 -2.63
CA MET A 26 -8.10 3.98 -3.31
C MET A 26 -9.16 4.39 -2.31
N GLU A 27 -9.90 5.45 -2.65
CA GLU A 27 -11.03 5.95 -1.88
C GLU A 27 -12.20 6.23 -2.82
N GLN A 28 -13.38 5.71 -2.50
CA GLN A 28 -14.61 5.90 -3.29
C GLN A 28 -14.44 5.68 -4.80
N GLY A 29 -13.68 4.65 -5.19
CA GLY A 29 -13.44 4.31 -6.59
C GLY A 29 -12.40 5.18 -7.31
N HIS A 30 -11.72 6.09 -6.61
CA HIS A 30 -10.66 6.93 -7.14
C HIS A 30 -9.31 6.57 -6.51
N ILE A 31 -8.22 6.75 -7.26
CA ILE A 31 -6.87 6.59 -6.71
C ILE A 31 -6.58 7.81 -5.85
N ALA A 32 -6.41 7.59 -4.54
CA ALA A 32 -6.04 8.61 -3.58
C ALA A 32 -4.53 8.89 -3.61
N GLY A 33 -3.72 7.85 -3.83
CA GLY A 33 -2.27 7.96 -3.90
C GLY A 33 -1.58 6.62 -4.18
N SER A 34 -0.27 6.67 -4.40
CA SER A 34 0.56 5.47 -4.58
C SER A 34 1.97 5.68 -4.05
N TYR A 35 2.55 4.63 -3.48
CA TYR A 35 3.93 4.61 -2.96
C TYR A 35 4.69 3.44 -3.53
N THR A 36 5.98 3.63 -3.75
CA THR A 36 6.92 2.54 -3.99
C THR A 36 7.66 2.19 -2.70
N LYS A 37 8.23 0.97 -2.63
CA LYS A 37 9.14 0.61 -1.53
C LYS A 37 10.32 1.58 -1.36
N ALA A 38 10.77 2.24 -2.43
CA ALA A 38 11.82 3.25 -2.34
C ALA A 38 11.35 4.53 -1.65
N ASP A 39 10.11 4.96 -1.91
CA ASP A 39 9.50 6.14 -1.29
C ASP A 39 9.18 5.93 0.20
N ALA A 40 8.95 4.67 0.59
CA ALA A 40 8.63 4.29 1.97
C ALA A 40 9.74 4.65 2.98
N GLN A 41 11.00 4.74 2.55
CA GLN A 41 12.16 5.07 3.40
C GLN A 41 12.23 4.22 4.70
N GLY A 42 11.74 2.98 4.66
CA GLY A 42 11.72 2.07 5.80
C GLY A 42 10.52 2.19 6.74
N LYS A 43 9.48 2.95 6.37
CA LYS A 43 8.18 2.92 7.04
C LYS A 43 7.43 1.64 6.73
N GLU A 44 6.64 1.19 7.69
CA GLU A 44 5.72 0.06 7.55
C GLU A 44 4.50 0.45 6.68
N LEU A 45 3.85 -0.54 6.05
CA LEU A 45 2.76 -0.29 5.10
C LEU A 45 1.53 0.36 5.74
N ASP A 46 1.26 0.04 7.01
CA ASP A 46 0.19 0.64 7.80
C ASP A 46 0.42 2.14 8.04
N GLU A 47 1.64 2.53 8.42
CA GLU A 47 2.03 3.94 8.57
C GLU A 47 1.80 4.71 7.26
N LEU A 48 2.25 4.16 6.13
CA LEU A 48 2.05 4.78 4.81
C LEU A 48 0.57 4.91 4.43
N PHE A 49 -0.22 3.89 4.73
CA PHE A 49 -1.66 3.90 4.48
C PHE A 49 -2.36 4.99 5.31
N PHE A 50 -2.02 5.10 6.60
CA PHE A 50 -2.59 6.14 7.48
C PHE A 50 -2.18 7.55 7.07
N GLU A 51 -0.93 7.75 6.65
CA GLU A 51 -0.46 9.04 6.12
C GLU A 51 -1.28 9.50 4.90
N MET A 52 -1.66 8.57 4.02
CA MET A 52 -2.47 8.87 2.83
C MET A 52 -3.96 9.06 3.10
N THR A 53 -4.52 8.29 4.04
CA THR A 53 -5.96 8.31 4.33
C THR A 53 -6.33 9.31 5.44
N GLY A 54 -5.34 10.00 6.02
CA GLY A 54 -5.57 11.10 6.96
C GLY A 54 -6.04 10.67 8.34
N GLY A 55 -5.81 9.40 8.71
CA GLY A 55 -6.08 8.84 10.04
C GLY A 55 -7.54 8.97 10.49
N GLU A 56 -8.32 7.89 10.40
CA GLU A 56 -9.39 7.73 11.37
C GLU A 56 -8.74 7.74 12.76
N LYS A 57 -8.89 8.87 13.46
CA LYS A 57 -8.49 9.02 14.86
C LYS A 57 -9.17 7.89 15.64
N ALA A 58 -8.36 7.02 16.23
CA ALA A 58 -8.78 6.27 17.42
C ALA A 58 -9.25 7.24 18.52
#